data_AF-A0A9D6UTQ9-F1
#
_entry.id   AF-A0A9D6UTQ9-F1
#
_cell.length_a   1.000
_cell.length_b   1.000
_cell.length_c   1.000
_cell.angle_alpha   90.00
_cell.angle_beta   90.00
_cell.angle_gamma   90.00
#
_symmetry.space_group_name_H-M   'P 1'
#
loop_
_entity.id
_entity.type
_entity.pdbx_description
1 polymer ?
#
loop_
_entity_poly.entity_id
_entity_poly.type
_entity_poly.pdbx_seq_one_letter_code
_entity_poly.pdbx_strand_id
1 'polypeptide(L)'
;MITLTRAALAYLALPVFLFLLFWLRWYVAIPAAALLAATLAKVPDTRVPFRFTAAVPAALLLALVPVLLSGIGGFGPQSIDAPKHNAILLDLVDGHWPVTYQSAPISYYIAWYLPAAALGKLLGWTAANVALMLWTLAGAALALFLFRRASGASLPVSAIFLFIWGGLRDFGGLLV
;
A
#
# COMPACT_ATOMS: atom_id res chain seq x y z
N MET A 1 19.02 -12.83 -4.63
CA MET A 1 18.77 -11.66 -3.76
C MET A 1 17.75 -10.78 -4.45
N ILE A 2 16.69 -10.31 -3.78
CA ILE A 2 15.75 -9.35 -4.38
C ILE A 2 16.41 -7.95 -4.41
N THR A 3 16.22 -7.20 -5.49
CA THR A 3 16.63 -5.79 -5.54
C THR A 3 15.50 -4.89 -5.08
N LEU A 4 15.85 -3.67 -4.66
CA LEU A 4 14.87 -2.69 -4.15
C LEU A 4 13.80 -2.40 -5.21
N THR A 5 14.21 -2.30 -6.47
CA THR A 5 13.32 -2.09 -7.61
C THR A 5 12.34 -3.24 -7.76
N ARG A 6 12.79 -4.50 -7.68
CA ARG A 6 11.90 -5.67 -7.74
C ARG A 6 10.92 -5.73 -6.56
N ALA A 7 11.38 -5.40 -5.35
CA ALA A 7 10.51 -5.32 -4.18
C ALA A 7 9.41 -4.27 -4.35
N ALA A 8 9.77 -3.07 -4.82
CA ALA A 8 8.82 -1.99 -5.08
C ALA A 8 7.82 -2.36 -6.19
N LEU A 9 8.30 -2.96 -7.28
CA LEU A 9 7.43 -3.40 -8.37
C LEU A 9 6.49 -4.52 -7.92
N ALA A 10 6.96 -5.49 -7.12
CA ALA A 10 6.10 -6.52 -6.55
C ALA A 10 5.02 -5.93 -5.63
N TYR A 11 5.40 -4.96 -4.78
CA TYR A 11 4.46 -4.23 -3.92
C TYR A 11 3.38 -3.52 -4.74
N LEU A 12 3.76 -2.78 -5.78
CA LEU A 12 2.81 -2.07 -6.64
C LEU A 12 1.97 -3.01 -7.52
N ALA A 13 2.53 -4.14 -7.94
CA ALA A 13 1.85 -5.08 -8.82
C ALA A 13 0.80 -5.92 -8.09
N LEU A 14 1.00 -6.28 -6.82
CA LEU A 14 0.06 -7.12 -6.06
C LEU A 14 -1.39 -6.62 -6.12
N PRO A 15 -1.72 -5.36 -5.79
CA PRO A 15 -3.10 -4.89 -5.88
C PRO A 15 -3.62 -4.84 -7.32
N VAL A 16 -2.74 -4.65 -8.31
CA VAL A 16 -3.12 -4.71 -9.72
C VAL A 16 -3.48 -6.14 -10.11
N PHE A 17 -2.73 -7.15 -9.68
CA PHE A 17 -3.08 -8.55 -9.89
C PHE A 17 -4.43 -8.89 -9.26
N LEU A 18 -4.65 -8.48 -8.01
CA LEU A 18 -5.94 -8.68 -7.35
C LEU A 18 -7.07 -8.01 -8.14
N PHE A 19 -6.88 -6.77 -8.58
CA PHE A 19 -7.87 -6.10 -9.40
C PHE A 19 -8.15 -6.85 -10.72
N LEU A 20 -7.12 -7.20 -11.49
CA LEU A 20 -7.28 -7.90 -12.76
C LEU A 20 -8.04 -9.22 -12.59
N LEU A 21 -7.70 -10.00 -11.57
CA LEU A 21 -8.27 -11.33 -11.35
C LEU A 21 -9.71 -11.30 -10.83
N PHE A 22 -10.08 -10.27 -10.07
CA PHE A 22 -11.37 -10.23 -9.37
C PHE A 22 -12.36 -9.17 -9.88
N TRP A 23 -11.92 -8.17 -10.66
CA TRP A 23 -12.80 -7.18 -11.28
C TRP A 23 -13.03 -7.40 -12.76
N LEU A 24 -12.13 -8.09 -13.47
CA LEU A 24 -12.27 -8.35 -14.90
C LEU A 24 -12.84 -9.74 -15.16
N ARG A 25 -13.46 -9.90 -16.33
CA ARG A 25 -13.87 -11.23 -16.81
C ARG A 25 -12.64 -12.08 -17.07
N TRP A 26 -12.72 -13.38 -16.72
CA TRP A 26 -11.57 -14.30 -16.71
C TRP A 26 -10.76 -14.32 -18.02
N TYR A 27 -11.43 -14.19 -19.17
CA TYR A 27 -10.80 -14.19 -20.50
C TYR A 27 -10.00 -12.90 -20.80
N VAL A 28 -10.23 -11.81 -20.06
CA VAL A 28 -9.39 -10.60 -20.08
C VAL A 28 -8.39 -10.63 -18.93
N ALA A 29 -8.84 -11.05 -17.75
CA ALA A 29 -8.06 -11.12 -16.52
C ALA A 29 -6.79 -11.97 -16.69
N ILE A 30 -6.91 -13.18 -17.22
CA ILE A 30 -5.79 -14.13 -17.34
C ILE A 30 -4.73 -13.60 -18.30
N PRO A 31 -5.03 -13.18 -19.55
CA PRO A 31 -4.02 -12.61 -20.44
C PRO A 31 -3.38 -11.33 -19.87
N ALA A 32 -4.17 -10.45 -19.24
CA ALA A 32 -3.65 -9.22 -18.66
C ALA A 32 -2.71 -9.49 -17.48
N ALA A 33 -3.06 -10.41 -16.59
CA ALA A 33 -2.22 -10.83 -15.48
C ALA A 33 -0.94 -11.52 -15.99
N ALA A 34 -1.04 -12.40 -16.99
CA ALA A 34 0.13 -13.03 -17.60
C ALA A 34 1.07 -12.01 -18.25
N LEU A 35 0.52 -11.01 -18.96
CA LEU A 35 1.30 -9.92 -19.54
C LEU A 35 2.01 -9.10 -18.45
N LEU A 36 1.31 -8.73 -17.38
CA LEU A 36 1.90 -8.02 -16.24
C LEU A 36 3.03 -8.85 -15.59
N ALA A 37 2.83 -10.15 -15.37
CA ALA A 37 3.86 -11.03 -14.84
C ALA A 37 5.08 -11.10 -15.78
N ALA A 38 4.85 -11.20 -17.09
CA ALA A 38 5.91 -11.26 -18.09
C ALA A 38 6.71 -9.94 -18.17
N THR A 39 6.07 -8.78 -18.05
CA THR A 39 6.77 -7.49 -18.02
C THR A 39 7.61 -7.34 -16.76
N LEU A 40 7.08 -7.72 -15.59
CA LEU A 40 7.81 -7.72 -14.33
C LEU A 40 9.05 -8.64 -14.36
N ALA A 41 8.92 -9.83 -14.97
CA ALA A 41 10.03 -10.77 -15.12
C ALA A 41 11.16 -10.23 -16.01
N LYS A 42 10.84 -9.36 -16.98
CA LYS A 42 11.80 -8.74 -17.89
C LYS A 42 12.50 -7.52 -17.30
N VAL A 43 12.07 -7.00 -16.14
CA VAL A 43 12.73 -5.84 -15.54
C VAL A 43 14.17 -6.22 -15.15
N PRO A 44 15.17 -5.56 -15.73
CA PRO A 44 16.56 -5.86 -15.45
C PRO A 44 16.86 -5.61 -13.98
N ASP A 45 17.60 -6.53 -13.39
CA ASP A 45 17.93 -6.42 -11.98
C ASP A 45 18.92 -5.26 -11.81
N THR A 46 18.47 -4.16 -11.20
CA THR A 46 19.38 -3.03 -10.98
C THR A 46 20.47 -3.46 -10.00
N ARG A 47 21.74 -3.16 -10.28
CA ARG A 47 22.93 -3.67 -9.54
C ARG A 47 23.01 -3.34 -8.04
N VAL A 48 21.99 -2.73 -7.44
CA VAL A 48 21.93 -2.44 -6.00
C VAL A 48 21.06 -3.50 -5.33
N PRO A 49 21.65 -4.58 -4.78
CA PRO A 49 20.90 -5.59 -4.05
C PRO A 49 20.22 -4.93 -2.84
N PHE A 50 18.94 -5.25 -2.62
CA PHE A 50 18.28 -4.90 -1.36
C PHE A 50 18.79 -5.89 -0.32
N ARG A 51 19.76 -5.45 0.47
CA ARG A 51 20.24 -6.20 1.62
C ARG A 51 19.42 -5.75 2.83
N PHE A 52 18.86 -6.72 3.55
CA PHE A 52 18.45 -6.50 4.93
C PHE A 52 19.68 -6.06 5.72
N THR A 53 19.81 -4.76 5.91
CA THR A 53 20.86 -4.10 6.68
C THR A 53 20.22 -3.45 7.91
N ALA A 54 21.02 -2.91 8.82
CA ALA A 54 20.53 -2.10 9.94
C ALA A 54 19.65 -0.91 9.48
N ALA A 55 19.69 -0.53 8.21
CA ALA A 55 18.84 0.49 7.62
C ALA A 55 17.35 0.07 7.51
N VAL A 56 17.04 -1.23 7.44
CA VAL A 56 15.64 -1.71 7.30
C VAL A 56 14.82 -1.48 8.57
N PRO A 57 15.27 -1.90 9.77
CA PRO A 57 14.58 -1.53 11.01
C PRO A 57 14.45 -0.01 11.16
N ALA A 58 15.50 0.76 10.84
CA ALA A 58 15.45 2.22 10.92
C ALA A 58 14.40 2.83 9.98
N ALA A 59 14.31 2.37 8.73
CA ALA A 59 13.30 2.85 7.79
C ALA A 59 11.88 2.49 8.22
N LEU A 60 11.66 1.28 8.77
CA LEU A 60 10.38 0.87 9.33
C LEU A 60 9.98 1.73 10.53
N LEU A 61 10.91 1.99 11.46
CA LEU A 61 10.65 2.86 12.61
C LEU A 61 10.30 4.29 12.18
N LEU A 62 11.04 4.85 11.22
CA LEU A 62 10.77 6.19 10.67
C LEU A 62 9.43 6.25 9.95
N ALA A 63 9.05 5.18 9.23
CA ALA A 63 7.78 5.07 8.53
C ALA A 63 6.59 4.73 9.46
N LEU A 64 6.84 4.17 10.65
CA LEU A 64 5.79 3.80 11.59
C LEU A 64 5.10 5.02 12.20
N VAL A 65 5.87 6.04 12.57
CA VAL A 65 5.34 7.27 13.18
C VAL A 65 4.25 7.94 12.32
N PRO A 66 4.44 8.29 11.02
CA PRO A 66 3.41 8.93 10.22
C PRO A 66 2.22 8.02 10.00
N VAL A 67 2.49 6.72 9.85
CA VAL A 67 1.47 5.70 9.61
C VAL A 67 0.54 5.56 10.83
N LEU A 68 1.07 5.58 12.06
CA LEU A 68 0.25 5.63 13.28
C LEU A 68 -0.49 6.97 13.42
N LEU A 69 0.17 8.10 13.16
CA LEU A 69 -0.45 9.42 13.26
C LEU A 69 -1.59 9.62 12.25
N SER A 70 -1.59 8.89 11.14
CA SER A 70 -2.67 8.90 10.15
C SER A 70 -3.89 8.05 10.54
N GLY A 71 -3.82 7.26 11.62
CA GLY A 71 -4.94 6.42 12.07
C GLY A 71 -5.30 5.26 11.14
N ILE A 72 -4.40 4.90 10.22
CA ILE A 72 -4.60 3.80 9.26
C ILE A 72 -4.85 2.49 10.02
N GLY A 73 -5.81 1.69 9.56
CA GLY A 73 -6.21 0.45 10.25
C GLY A 73 -6.80 0.68 11.65
N GLY A 74 -7.15 1.91 12.01
CA GLY A 74 -7.69 2.25 13.33
C GLY A 74 -6.65 2.39 14.44
N PHE A 75 -5.34 2.31 14.16
CA PHE A 75 -4.29 2.43 15.17
C PHE A 75 -3.76 3.87 15.30
N GLY A 76 -4.64 4.80 15.64
CA GLY A 76 -4.30 6.20 15.90
C GLY A 76 -5.46 7.16 15.66
N PRO A 77 -5.22 8.48 15.76
CA PRO A 77 -6.23 9.49 15.48
C PRO A 77 -6.73 9.36 14.04
N GLN A 78 -8.05 9.35 13.87
CA GLN A 78 -8.68 9.21 12.57
C GLN A 78 -9.16 10.57 12.05
N SER A 79 -8.80 10.90 10.81
CA SER A 79 -9.23 12.14 10.16
C SER A 79 -10.72 12.10 9.78
N ILE A 80 -11.26 13.23 9.31
CA ILE A 80 -12.64 13.33 8.81
C ILE A 80 -12.93 12.38 7.63
N ASP A 81 -11.90 11.98 6.90
CA ASP A 81 -11.99 11.04 5.78
C ASP A 81 -11.94 9.57 6.22
N ALA A 82 -11.53 9.29 7.46
CA ALA A 82 -11.36 7.92 7.94
C ALA A 82 -12.64 7.09 7.91
N PRO A 83 -13.85 7.61 8.23
CA PRO A 83 -15.09 6.84 8.09
C PRO A 83 -15.30 6.31 6.67
N LYS A 84 -14.99 7.11 5.65
CA LYS A 84 -15.03 6.69 4.24
C LYS A 84 -14.03 5.56 3.97
N HIS A 85 -12.80 5.71 4.44
CA HIS A 85 -11.76 4.69 4.26
C HIS A 85 -12.12 3.36 4.95
N ASN A 86 -12.67 3.42 6.16
CA ASN A 86 -13.12 2.24 6.90
C ASN A 86 -14.30 1.57 6.20
N ALA A 87 -15.27 2.34 5.71
CA ALA A 87 -16.42 1.81 4.98
C ALA A 87 -16.00 1.10 3.68
N ILE A 88 -15.11 1.71 2.88
CA ILE A 88 -14.58 1.09 1.66
C ILE A 88 -13.85 -0.22 2.00
N LEU A 89 -13.02 -0.24 3.05
CA LEU A 89 -12.34 -1.47 3.46
C LEU A 89 -13.35 -2.55 3.89
N LEU A 90 -14.36 -2.19 4.68
CA LEU A 90 -15.38 -3.10 5.17
C LEU A 90 -16.17 -3.71 4.02
N ASP A 91 -16.61 -2.90 3.06
CA ASP A 91 -17.34 -3.37 1.89
C ASP A 91 -16.48 -4.28 1.00
N LEU A 92 -15.17 -4.01 0.90
CA LEU A 92 -14.24 -4.90 0.21
C LEU A 92 -14.01 -6.23 0.97
N VAL A 93 -14.12 -6.24 2.29
CA VAL A 93 -13.98 -7.45 3.11
C VAL A 93 -15.27 -8.29 3.02
N ASP A 94 -16.42 -7.69 3.31
CA ASP A 94 -17.69 -8.42 3.46
C ASP A 94 -18.41 -8.66 2.12
N GLY A 95 -18.27 -7.73 1.17
CA GLY A 95 -18.96 -7.79 -0.13
C GLY A 95 -18.29 -8.72 -1.15
N HIS A 96 -19.05 -9.21 -2.12
CA HIS A 96 -18.48 -9.97 -3.24
C HIS A 96 -17.59 -9.07 -4.11
N TRP A 97 -16.57 -9.64 -4.75
CA TRP A 97 -15.74 -8.92 -5.71
C TRP A 97 -16.22 -9.19 -7.14
N PRO A 98 -16.43 -8.16 -7.97
CA PRO A 98 -16.28 -6.73 -7.68
C PRO A 98 -17.40 -6.19 -6.77
N VAL A 99 -17.07 -5.30 -5.84
CA VAL A 99 -18.08 -4.64 -4.99
C VAL A 99 -18.92 -3.69 -5.85
N THR A 100 -20.24 -3.81 -5.77
CA THR A 100 -21.19 -3.02 -6.56
C THR A 100 -22.22 -2.31 -5.69
N TYR A 101 -22.52 -1.05 -6.00
CA TYR A 101 -23.65 -0.30 -5.43
C TYR A 101 -24.67 -0.02 -6.53
N GLN A 102 -25.94 -0.35 -6.29
CA GLN A 102 -27.05 -0.05 -7.23
C GLN A 102 -26.74 -0.44 -8.69
N SER A 103 -26.04 -1.58 -8.88
CA SER A 103 -25.61 -2.16 -10.17
C SER A 103 -24.33 -1.59 -10.80
N ALA A 104 -23.65 -0.63 -10.18
CA ALA A 104 -22.36 -0.12 -10.64
C ALA A 104 -21.21 -0.58 -9.72
N PRO A 105 -20.09 -1.09 -10.27
CA PRO A 105 -18.90 -1.35 -9.47
C PRO A 105 -18.40 -0.08 -8.78
N ILE A 106 -17.83 -0.22 -7.58
CA ILE A 106 -17.15 0.88 -6.92
C ILE A 106 -16.06 1.45 -7.84
N SER A 107 -16.16 2.74 -8.15
CA SER A 107 -15.17 3.48 -8.94
C SER A 107 -14.39 4.41 -8.03
N TYR A 108 -13.42 3.84 -7.32
CA TYR A 108 -12.51 4.57 -6.44
C TYR A 108 -11.10 3.98 -6.51
N TYR A 109 -10.11 4.67 -5.93
CA TYR A 109 -8.72 4.20 -5.83
C TYR A 109 -8.57 3.03 -4.85
N ILE A 110 -9.14 1.87 -5.20
CA ILE A 110 -9.21 0.70 -4.32
C ILE A 110 -7.90 -0.10 -4.21
N ALA A 111 -6.91 0.19 -5.08
CA ALA A 111 -5.65 -0.55 -5.11
C ALA A 111 -4.94 -0.60 -3.75
N TRP A 112 -4.97 0.47 -2.96
CA TRP A 112 -4.34 0.50 -1.64
C TRP A 112 -4.99 -0.49 -0.65
N TYR A 113 -6.30 -0.74 -0.77
CA TYR A 113 -7.07 -1.59 0.15
C TYR A 113 -7.02 -3.06 -0.24
N LEU A 114 -6.91 -3.39 -1.53
CA LEU A 114 -7.09 -4.75 -2.04
C LEU A 114 -6.23 -5.82 -1.34
N PRO A 115 -4.94 -5.61 -1.06
CA PRO A 115 -4.12 -6.62 -0.40
C PRO A 115 -4.60 -6.90 1.03
N ALA A 116 -4.99 -5.84 1.75
CA ALA A 116 -5.52 -5.94 3.10
C ALA A 116 -6.93 -6.57 3.12
N ALA A 117 -7.78 -6.15 2.19
CA ALA A 117 -9.13 -6.70 2.04
C ALA A 117 -9.10 -8.18 1.63
N ALA A 118 -8.15 -8.61 0.79
CA ALA A 118 -7.96 -10.03 0.46
C ALA A 118 -7.65 -10.87 1.71
N LEU A 119 -6.80 -10.36 2.62
CA LEU A 119 -6.56 -11.04 3.88
C LEU A 119 -7.78 -10.98 4.81
N GLY A 120 -8.46 -9.84 4.84
CA GLY A 120 -9.70 -9.64 5.59
C GLY A 120 -10.82 -10.57 5.16
N LYS A 121 -10.93 -10.90 3.87
CA LYS A 121 -11.89 -11.90 3.38
C LYS A 121 -11.71 -13.27 4.01
N LEU A 122 -10.48 -13.63 4.36
CA LEU A 122 -10.14 -14.93 4.93
C LEU A 122 -10.19 -14.93 6.47
N LEU A 123 -9.84 -13.79 7.08
CA LEU A 123 -9.54 -13.71 8.51
C LEU A 123 -10.38 -12.66 9.28
N GLY A 124 -11.27 -11.95 8.58
CA GLY A 124 -12.20 -10.96 9.14
C GLY A 124 -11.65 -9.53 9.25
N TRP A 125 -12.50 -8.64 9.77
CA TRP A 125 -12.28 -7.19 9.85
C TRP A 125 -10.99 -6.79 10.56
N THR A 126 -10.67 -7.40 11.69
CA THR A 126 -9.45 -7.08 12.46
C THR A 126 -8.19 -7.38 11.66
N ALA A 127 -8.15 -8.53 10.96
CA ALA A 127 -7.02 -8.89 10.12
C ALA A 127 -6.87 -7.93 8.93
N ALA A 128 -7.98 -7.46 8.35
CA ALA A 128 -7.96 -6.44 7.29
C ALA A 128 -7.30 -5.14 7.77
N ASN A 129 -7.65 -4.67 8.96
CA ASN A 129 -7.10 -3.43 9.52
C ASN A 129 -5.60 -3.55 9.83
N VAL A 130 -5.20 -4.65 10.48
CA VAL A 130 -3.77 -4.95 10.72
C VAL A 130 -3.01 -5.07 9.40
N ALA A 131 -3.57 -5.75 8.41
CA ALA A 131 -2.95 -5.88 7.11
C ALA A 131 -2.82 -4.54 6.38
N LEU A 132 -3.84 -3.67 6.44
CA LEU A 132 -3.81 -2.35 5.81
C LEU A 132 -2.71 -1.48 6.43
N MET A 133 -2.57 -1.57 7.76
CA MET A 133 -1.51 -0.91 8.49
C MET A 133 -0.11 -1.39 8.05
N LEU A 134 0.12 -2.70 8.09
CA LEU A 134 1.39 -3.30 7.69
C LEU A 134 1.71 -3.08 6.21
N TRP A 135 0.69 -3.12 5.36
CA TRP A 135 0.80 -2.84 3.93
C TRP A 135 1.28 -1.41 3.70
N THR A 136 0.64 -0.44 4.36
CA THR A 136 1.05 0.97 4.26
C THR A 136 2.45 1.20 4.81
N LEU A 137 2.79 0.57 5.94
CA LEU A 137 4.12 0.65 6.53
C LEU A 137 5.19 0.10 5.57
N ALA A 138 4.93 -1.03 4.91
CA ALA A 138 5.83 -1.60 3.93
C ALA A 138 6.01 -0.68 2.72
N GLY A 139 4.93 -0.10 2.20
CA GLY A 139 4.97 0.87 1.10
C GLY A 139 5.76 2.13 1.45
N ALA A 140 5.53 2.68 2.65
CA ALA A 140 6.25 3.86 3.14
C ALA A 140 7.75 3.58 3.32
N ALA A 141 8.13 2.43 3.88
CA ALA A 141 9.52 2.03 3.99
C ALA A 141 10.20 1.86 2.62
N LEU A 142 9.51 1.25 1.65
CA LEU A 142 9.99 1.15 0.27
C LEU A 142 10.19 2.53 -0.36
N ALA A 143 9.24 3.46 -0.16
CA ALA A 143 9.35 4.83 -0.64
C ALA A 143 10.57 5.56 -0.06
N LEU A 144 10.84 5.40 1.24
CA LEU A 144 12.04 5.97 1.88
C LEU A 144 13.32 5.47 1.22
N PHE A 145 13.43 4.16 0.97
CA PHE A 145 14.61 3.59 0.33
C PHE A 145 14.78 4.05 -1.11
N LEU A 146 13.68 4.12 -1.87
CA LEU A 146 13.69 4.60 -3.24
C LEU A 146 14.09 6.07 -3.31
N PHE A 147 13.53 6.91 -2.45
CA PHE A 147 13.86 8.33 -2.38
C PHE A 147 15.32 8.55 -1.98
N ARG A 148 15.79 7.86 -0.93
CA ARG A 148 17.20 7.86 -0.53
C ARG A 148 18.12 7.49 -1.70
N ARG A 149 17.76 6.46 -2.47
CA ARG A 149 18.54 6.03 -3.64
C ARG A 149 18.54 7.08 -4.75
N ALA A 150 17.40 7.72 -5.02
CA ALA A 150 17.25 8.69 -6.09
C ALA A 150 17.91 10.04 -5.77
N SER A 151 17.83 10.48 -4.51
CA SER A 151 18.34 11.78 -4.06
C SER A 151 19.76 11.74 -3.49
N GLY A 152 20.24 10.57 -3.05
CA GLY A 152 21.45 10.44 -2.25
C GLY A 152 21.29 10.89 -0.79
N ALA A 153 20.10 11.31 -0.37
CA ALA A 153 19.83 11.78 0.99
C ALA A 153 19.95 10.67 2.05
N SER A 154 20.17 11.06 3.30
CA SER A 154 20.10 10.12 4.43
C SER A 154 18.65 9.66 4.66
N LEU A 155 18.45 8.54 5.38
CA LEU A 155 17.11 8.05 5.72
C LEU A 155 16.28 9.07 6.52
N PRO A 156 16.82 9.77 7.54
CA PRO A 156 16.07 10.79 8.25
C PRO A 156 15.62 11.94 7.34
N VAL A 157 16.50 12.43 6.45
CA VAL A 157 16.15 13.49 5.50
C VAL A 157 15.07 13.04 4.52
N SER A 158 15.17 11.79 4.05
CA SER A 158 14.15 11.16 3.20
C SER A 158 12.80 11.08 3.91
N ALA A 159 12.82 10.74 5.20
CA ALA A 159 11.62 10.70 6.02
C ALA A 159 11.02 12.09 6.16
N ILE A 160 11.79 13.10 6.56
CA ILE A 160 11.33 14.49 6.68
C ILE A 160 10.69 14.96 5.38
N PHE A 161 11.29 14.66 4.23
CA PHE A 161 10.72 14.99 2.92
C PHE A 161 9.34 14.33 2.72
N LEU A 162 9.23 13.02 2.99
CA LEU A 162 7.95 12.31 2.89
C LEU A 162 6.93 12.81 3.92
N PHE A 163 7.35 13.20 5.13
CA PHE A 163 6.45 13.77 6.15
C PHE A 163 5.85 15.10 5.69
N ILE A 164 6.67 16.00 5.13
CA ILE A 164 6.24 17.34 4.72
C ILE A 164 5.33 17.29 3.49
N TRP A 165 5.64 16.41 2.53
CA TRP A 165 4.90 16.29 1.27
C TRP A 165 3.77 15.26 1.31
N GLY A 166 3.82 14.30 2.22
CA GLY A 166 2.87 13.19 2.35
C GLY A 166 1.54 13.55 3.02
N GLY A 167 1.23 14.83 3.23
CA GLY A 167 -0.12 15.27 3.57
C GLY A 167 -0.42 15.46 5.06
N LEU A 168 0.58 15.46 5.95
CA LEU A 168 0.37 15.86 7.36
C LEU A 168 0.04 17.36 7.55
N ARG A 169 -0.32 18.10 6.50
CA ARG A 169 -0.80 19.49 6.65
C ARG A 169 -2.15 19.57 7.36
N ASP A 170 -2.86 18.45 7.51
CA ASP A 170 -4.15 18.38 8.20
C ASP A 170 -4.04 18.30 9.74
N PHE A 171 -2.83 18.46 10.31
CA PHE A 171 -2.64 18.64 11.77
C PHE A 171 -3.37 19.85 12.36
N GLY A 172 -3.85 20.78 11.52
CA GLY A 172 -4.71 21.89 11.97
C GLY A 172 -5.99 21.42 12.68
N GLY A 173 -6.46 20.20 12.43
CA GLY A 173 -7.64 19.61 13.10
C GLY A 173 -7.35 18.91 14.43
N LEU A 174 -6.09 18.78 14.85
CA LEU A 174 -5.71 18.17 16.14
C LEU A 174 -5.51 19.21 17.26
N LEU A 175 -5.68 20.50 16.94
CA LEU A 175 -5.57 21.64 17.87
C LEU A 175 -6.90 22.36 18.10
N VAL A 176 -8.03 21.77 17.67
CA VAL A 176 -9.38 22.32 17.84
C VAL A 176 -10.29 21.28 18.48
#